data_AF-A0A4P6ZI61-F1
#
_entry.id   AF-A0A4P6ZI61-F1
#
_cell.length_a   1.000
_cell.length_b   1.000
_cell.length_c   1.000
_cell.angle_alpha   90.00
_cell.angle_beta   90.00
_cell.angle_gamma   90.00
#
_symmetry.space_group_name_H-M   'P 1'
#
loop_
_entity.id
_entity.type
_entity.pdbx_description
1 polymer ?
#
loop_
_entity_poly.entity_id
_entity_poly.type
_entity_poly.pdbx_seq_one_letter_code
_entity_poly.pdbx_strand_id
1 'polypeptide(L)' 'MDTTIDIRKKIHEFIDHADERILRIFHAIITMEEVEEHVLSAEYKEILDERLKEHHENPTSGKPWEKVKQELKKEYGI' A
#
# COMPACT_ATOMS: atom_id res chain seq x y z
N MET A 1 18.80 20.79 22.26
CA MET A 1 17.89 20.04 21.38
C MET A 1 16.50 20.47 21.75
N ASP A 2 15.67 20.87 20.79
CA ASP A 2 14.27 21.19 21.06
C ASP A 2 13.56 19.94 21.58
N THR A 3 12.72 20.09 22.62
CA THR A 3 11.91 18.97 23.09
C THR A 3 10.75 18.73 22.12
N THR A 4 10.14 17.54 22.18
CA THR A 4 8.96 17.23 21.35
C THR A 4 7.81 18.22 21.58
N ILE A 5 7.72 18.79 22.78
CA ILE A 5 6.74 19.83 23.13
C ILE A 5 7.06 21.14 22.39
N ASP A 6 8.33 21.53 22.35
CA ASP A 6 8.77 22.75 21.65
C ASP A 6 8.56 22.62 20.14
N ILE A 7 8.84 21.44 19.57
CA ILE A 7 8.60 21.15 18.14
C ILE A 7 7.11 21.25 17.81
N ARG A 8 6.24 20.64 18.63
CA ARG A 8 4.78 20.71 18.42
C ARG A 8 4.25 22.13 18.45
N LYS A 9 4.74 22.94 19.39
CA LYS A 9 4.33 24.34 19.55
C LYS A 9 4.74 25.18 18.34
N LYS A 10 6.00 25.06 17.89
CA LYS A 10 6.50 25.75 16.71
C LYS A 10 5.72 25.40 15.44
N ILE A 11 5.37 24.13 15.25
CA ILE A 11 4.58 23.69 14.09
C ILE A 11 3.17 24.30 14.13
N HIS A 12 2.49 24.31 15.28
CA HIS A 12 1.16 24.93 15.40
C HIS A 12 1.19 26.42 15.09
N GLU A 13 2.12 27.16 15.69
CA GLU A 13 2.27 28.61 15.47
C GLU A 13 2.53 28.94 14.00
N PHE A 14 3.25 28.06 13.29
CA PHE A 14 3.56 28.23 11.88
C PHE A 14 2.37 27.89 10.96
N ILE A 15 1.64 26.81 11.23
CA ILE A 15 0.49 26.37 10.43
C ILE A 15 -0.60 27.45 10.40
N ASP A 16 -0.85 28.11 11.54
CA ASP A 16 -1.90 29.14 11.65
C ASP A 16 -1.70 30.34 10.72
N HIS A 17 -0.47 30.55 10.23
CA HIS A 17 -0.12 31.66 9.33
C HIS A 17 0.41 31.18 7.97
N ALA A 18 0.40 29.88 7.72
CA ALA A 18 0.98 29.29 6.51
C ALA A 18 0.12 29.56 5.27
N ASP A 19 0.78 29.75 4.14
CA ASP A 19 0.11 29.83 2.85
C ASP A 19 -0.41 28.46 2.38
N GLU A 20 -1.31 28.46 1.41
CA GLU A 20 -1.92 27.24 0.87
C GLU A 20 -0.89 26.24 0.34
N ARG A 21 0.20 26.73 -0.27
CA ARG A 21 1.25 25.88 -0.83
C ARG A 21 1.94 25.07 0.27
N ILE A 22 2.28 25.72 1.39
CA ILE A 22 2.88 25.08 2.55
C ILE A 22 1.92 24.11 3.22
N LEU A 23 0.64 24.49 3.37
CA LEU A 23 -0.39 23.60 3.93
C LEU A 23 -0.57 22.33 3.09
N ARG A 24 -0.54 22.44 1.75
CA ARG A 24 -0.58 21.28 0.84
C ARG A 24 0.61 20.35 1.02
N ILE A 25 1.80 20.89 1.29
CA ILE A 25 3.00 20.09 1.56
C ILE A 25 2.85 19.35 2.88
N PHE A 26 2.42 20.03 3.95
CA PHE A 26 2.15 19.38 5.25
C PHE A 26 1.10 18.28 5.14
N HIS A 27 -0.01 18.55 4.42
CA HIS A 27 -1.03 17.55 4.16
C HIS A 27 -0.46 16.33 3.44
N ALA A 28 0.36 16.51 2.39
CA ALA A 28 0.99 15.39 1.68
C ALA A 28 1.90 14.56 2.59
N ILE A 29 2.67 15.19 3.47
CA ILE A 29 3.55 14.50 4.44
C ILE A 29 2.70 13.68 5.42
N ILE A 30 1.67 14.29 6.02
CA ILE A 30 0.79 13.62 6.97
C ILE A 30 0.08 12.45 6.28
N THR A 31 -0.47 12.65 5.09
CA THR A 31 -1.13 11.58 4.33
C THR A 31 -0.15 10.44 4.01
N MET A 32 1.12 10.72 3.69
CA MET A 32 2.12 9.67 3.47
C MET A 32 2.46 8.89 4.74
N GLU A 33 2.49 9.54 5.91
CA GLU A 33 2.70 8.86 7.20
C GLU A 33 1.45 8.12 7.69
N GLU A 34 0.25 8.66 7.42
CA GLU A 34 -1.05 8.07 7.78
C GLU A 34 -1.49 6.96 6.84
N VAL A 35 -0.93 6.88 5.64
CA VAL A 35 -0.95 5.64 4.86
C VAL A 35 -0.14 4.67 5.71
N GLU A 36 -0.82 3.98 6.62
CA GLU A 36 -0.35 2.73 7.21
C GLU A 36 0.28 1.99 6.06
N GLU A 37 1.61 1.86 6.13
CA GLU A 37 2.34 0.98 5.26
C GLU A 37 1.56 -0.33 5.39
N HIS A 38 0.84 -0.73 4.33
CA HIS A 38 0.11 -1.99 4.31
C HIS A 38 1.17 -3.08 4.27
N VAL A 39 1.88 -3.23 5.38
CA VAL A 39 2.95 -4.18 5.56
C VAL A 39 2.25 -5.51 5.59
N LEU A 40 2.37 -6.24 4.49
CA LEU A 40 1.98 -7.63 4.45
C LEU A 40 2.61 -8.33 5.66
N SER A 41 1.81 -9.12 6.38
CA SER A 41 2.39 -9.98 7.41
C SER A 41 3.49 -10.85 6.77
N ALA A 42 4.45 -11.29 7.59
CA ALA A 42 5.51 -12.18 7.11
C ALA A 42 4.95 -13.41 6.38
N GLU A 43 3.84 -13.96 6.88
CA GLU A 43 3.12 -15.08 6.25
C GLU A 43 2.58 -14.73 4.86
N TYR A 44 1.92 -13.57 4.71
CA TYR A 44 1.43 -13.15 3.39
C TYR A 44 2.56 -12.85 2.42
N LYS A 45 3.69 -12.32 2.91
CA LYS A 45 4.87 -12.08 2.09
C LYS A 45 5.48 -13.39 1.60
N GLU A 46 5.62 -14.39 2.46
CA GLU A 46 6.15 -15.71 2.10
C GLU A 46 5.29 -16.40 1.03
N ILE A 47 3.96 -16.32 1.15
CA ILE A 47 3.03 -16.85 0.13
C ILE A 47 3.23 -16.16 -1.22
N LEU A 48 3.44 -14.84 -1.23
CA LEU A 48 3.70 -14.11 -2.48
C LEU A 48 5.06 -14.46 -3.07
N ASP A 49 6.10 -14.57 -2.24
CA ASP A 49 7.45 -14.95 -2.70
C ASP A 49 7.46 -16.35 -3.31
N GLU A 50 6.73 -17.31 -2.72
CA GLU A 50 6.55 -18.65 -3.27
C GLU A 50 5.85 -18.62 -4.64
N ARG A 51 4.72 -17.91 -4.75
CA ARG A 51 3.98 -17.77 -6.02
C ARG A 51 4.82 -17.10 -7.10
N LEU A 52 5.60 -16.09 -6.72
CA LEU A 52 6.44 -15.36 -7.63
C LEU A 52 7.57 -16.25 -8.14
N LYS A 53 8.19 -17.04 -7.26
CA LYS A 53 9.17 -18.06 -7.64
C LYS A 53 8.56 -19.10 -8.59
N GLU A 54 7.38 -19.64 -8.28
CA GLU A 54 6.70 -20.62 -9.12
C GLU A 54 6.42 -20.08 -10.52
N HIS A 55 5.97 -18.83 -10.63
CA HIS A 55 5.74 -18.18 -11.92
C HIS A 55 7.03 -17.96 -12.72
N HIS A 56 8.15 -17.63 -12.06
CA HIS A 56 9.44 -17.51 -12.76
C HIS A 56 9.95 -18.85 -13.26
N GLU A 57 9.80 -19.91 -12.48
CA GLU A 57 10.22 -21.26 -12.86
C GLU A 57 9.28 -21.89 -13.90
N ASN A 58 7.99 -21.56 -13.85
CA ASN A 58 6.94 -22.15 -14.67
C ASN A 58 6.01 -21.08 -15.29
N PRO A 59 6.50 -20.20 -16.18
CA PRO A 59 5.73 -19.06 -16.69
C PRO A 59 4.48 -19.45 -17.49
N THR A 60 4.38 -20.70 -17.93
CA THR A 60 3.23 -21.23 -18.69
C THR A 60 2.38 -22.23 -17.91
N SER A 61 2.64 -22.45 -16.61
CA SER A 61 1.82 -23.37 -15.79
C SER A 61 0.41 -22.83 -15.55
N GLY A 62 0.22 -21.52 -15.67
CA GLY A 62 -1.07 -20.87 -15.54
C GLY A 62 -2.02 -21.14 -16.71
N LYS A 63 -3.31 -20.94 -16.46
CA LYS A 63 -4.35 -20.92 -17.50
C LYS A 63 -4.80 -19.48 -17.77
N PRO A 64 -5.12 -19.14 -19.03
CA PRO A 64 -5.82 -17.90 -19.34
C PRO A 64 -7.12 -17.80 -18.52
N TRP A 65 -7.36 -16.63 -17.95
CA TRP A 65 -8.53 -16.39 -17.10
C TRP A 65 -9.86 -16.78 -17.76
N GLU A 66 -10.01 -16.50 -19.06
CA GLU A 66 -11.22 -16.85 -19.81
C GLU A 66 -11.47 -18.36 -19.85
N LYS A 67 -10.42 -19.19 -19.91
CA LYS A 67 -10.57 -20.64 -19.85
C LYS A 67 -11.02 -21.09 -18.47
N VAL A 68 -10.44 -20.54 -17.41
CA VAL A 68 -10.83 -20.84 -16.01
C VAL A 68 -12.30 -20.47 -15.79
N LYS A 69 -12.71 -19.29 -16.26
CA LYS A 69 -14.10 -18.84 -16.16
C LYS A 69 -15.08 -19.74 -16.90
N GLN A 70 -14.72 -20.22 -18.10
CA GLN A 70 -15.54 -21.17 -18.85
C GLN A 70 -15.63 -22.55 -18.17
N GLU A 71 -14.53 -23.03 -17.61
CA GLU A 71 -14.49 -24.28 -16.84
C GLU A 71 -15.43 -24.18 -15.62
N LEU A 72 -15.31 -23.11 -14.82
CA LEU A 72 -16.16 -22.88 -13.64
C LEU A 72 -17.64 -22.72 -14.01
N LYS A 73 -17.94 -22.02 -15.11
CA LYS A 73 -19.31 -21.92 -15.66
C LYS A 73 -19.89 -23.29 -15.98
N LYS A 74 -19.10 -24.14 -16.61
CA LYS A 74 -19.51 -25.48 -17.02
C LYS A 74 -19.71 -26.41 -15.83
N GLU A 75 -18.85 -26.28 -14.81
CA GLU A 75 -18.84 -27.16 -13.64
C GLU A 75 -19.88 -26.75 -12.59
N TYR A 76 -20.07 -25.45 -12.36
CA TYR A 76 -20.90 -24.92 -11.27
C TYR A 76 -22.11 -24.10 -11.74
N GLY A 77 -22.24 -23.80 -13.03
CA GLY A 77 -23.39 -23.08 -13.59
C GLY A 77 -23.46 -21.58 -13.25
N ILE A 78 -22.34 -20.98 -12.80
CA ILE A 78 -22.23 -19.56 -12.39
C ILE A 78 -21.72 -18.68 -13.52
#